data_AF-A0A7W1LJ84-F1
#
_entry.id   AF-A0A7W1LJ84-F1
#
_cell.length_a   1.000
_cell.length_b   1.000
_cell.length_c   1.000
_cell.angle_alpha   90.00
_cell.angle_beta   90.00
_cell.angle_gamma   90.00
#
_symmetry.space_group_name_H-M   'P 1'
#
loop_
_entity.id
_entity.type
_entity.pdbx_description
1 polymer ?
#
loop_
_entity_poly.entity_id
_entity_poly.type
_entity_poly.pdbx_seq_one_letter_code
_entity_poly.pdbx_strand_id
1 'polypeptide(L)'
;MSGRELSQRFYAEVVRPTIDPVLGDTPYAAAMLGDGSDVLGYDDDVSPDHDFGPRVQLILAEQTDPDPLQQALARLPTSYAGYPIFFGSTSTSNGWSEGVPSICTPEGLFRSRLGFDPAAGIGLADWLTAPTQILATLTSGPIFHDPTGLLSTRRAALRWYPDDVWRYVLAAAWLRIDQEEPFVGRTGGSGDDLGSRVITARIVRDQMKLAFLVERRWAPYSKWLGRAFTELKLAVRMTPLLQTALTSDDWRDRQGALCAAATVLAEATNQLDLAEPVDPDPGQFFDRDIRVSAAARLVVALVDSLTDPVLRRLVDSLGGRLDAMHRLPGGLDQAIDSVDVLTNLALRRAAGPTLGLPPCDGRTG
;
A
#
# COMPACT_ATOMS: atom_id res chain seq x y z
N MET A 1 -19.43 -16.28 -7.15
CA MET A 1 -19.78 -15.36 -6.03
C MET A 1 -18.47 -14.91 -5.45
N SER A 2 -18.24 -13.61 -5.33
CA SER A 2 -16.99 -13.11 -4.75
C SER A 2 -16.94 -13.35 -3.24
N GLY A 3 -15.73 -13.38 -2.67
CA GLY A 3 -15.55 -13.51 -1.21
C GLY A 3 -16.18 -12.36 -0.43
N ARG A 4 -16.23 -11.14 -1.00
CA ARG A 4 -16.95 -10.00 -0.40
C ARG A 4 -18.46 -10.23 -0.35
N GLU A 5 -19.06 -10.69 -1.45
CA GLU A 5 -20.49 -11.01 -1.50
C GLU A 5 -20.84 -12.16 -0.55
N LEU A 6 -20.02 -13.21 -0.54
CA LEU A 6 -20.17 -14.36 0.36
C LEU A 6 -20.17 -13.90 1.83
N SER A 7 -19.20 -13.08 2.22
CA SER A 7 -19.05 -12.57 3.58
C SER A 7 -20.18 -11.61 3.97
N GLN A 8 -20.61 -10.74 3.05
CA GLN A 8 -21.73 -9.83 3.28
C GLN A 8 -23.04 -10.60 3.52
N ARG A 9 -23.30 -11.63 2.71
CA ARG A 9 -24.48 -12.49 2.88
C ARG A 9 -24.40 -13.31 4.16
N PHE A 10 -23.24 -13.88 4.46
CA PHE A 10 -23.03 -14.60 5.72
C PHE A 10 -23.28 -13.71 6.94
N TYR A 11 -22.79 -12.46 6.91
CA TYR A 11 -23.06 -11.49 7.95
C TYR A 11 -24.57 -11.25 8.12
N ALA A 12 -25.27 -10.93 7.03
CA ALA A 12 -26.69 -10.57 7.07
C ALA A 12 -27.62 -11.74 7.41
N GLU A 13 -27.33 -12.92 6.87
CA GLU A 13 -28.21 -14.10 6.94
C GLU A 13 -27.93 -14.96 8.19
N VAL A 14 -26.70 -14.94 8.73
CA VAL A 14 -26.30 -15.86 9.82
C VAL A 14 -25.73 -15.13 11.04
N VAL A 15 -24.69 -14.31 10.87
CA VAL A 15 -23.98 -13.70 12.01
C VAL A 15 -24.86 -12.70 12.74
N ARG A 16 -25.43 -11.72 12.03
CA ARG A 16 -26.24 -10.67 12.60
C ARG A 16 -27.47 -11.21 13.37
N PRO A 17 -28.31 -12.11 12.79
CA PRO A 17 -29.41 -12.74 13.53
C PRO A 17 -28.97 -13.51 14.79
N THR A 18 -27.73 -14.00 14.82
CA THR A 18 -27.17 -14.76 15.94
C THR A 18 -26.69 -13.85 17.07
N ILE A 19 -26.11 -12.69 16.74
CA ILE A 19 -25.52 -11.76 17.74
C ILE A 19 -26.49 -10.68 18.21
N ASP A 20 -27.44 -10.22 17.38
CA ASP A 20 -28.36 -9.13 17.74
C ASP A 20 -29.15 -9.42 19.04
N PRO A 21 -29.69 -10.63 19.28
CA PRO A 21 -30.39 -10.94 20.54
C PRO A 21 -29.49 -10.91 21.78
N VAL A 22 -28.18 -11.11 21.61
CA VAL A 22 -27.20 -11.16 22.69
C VAL A 22 -26.59 -9.78 22.96
N LEU A 23 -26.37 -8.99 21.91
CA LEU A 23 -25.85 -7.62 22.02
C LEU A 23 -26.89 -6.63 22.56
N GLY A 24 -28.17 -6.84 22.25
CA GLY A 24 -29.21 -5.84 22.52
C GLY A 24 -28.85 -4.50 21.88
N ASP A 25 -28.80 -3.44 22.69
CA ASP A 25 -28.46 -2.08 22.23
C ASP A 25 -26.95 -1.80 22.21
N THR A 26 -26.10 -2.79 22.52
CA THR A 26 -24.64 -2.62 22.56
C THR A 26 -24.10 -2.31 21.16
N PRO A 27 -23.47 -1.14 20.93
CA PRO A 27 -22.94 -0.80 19.62
C PRO A 27 -21.75 -1.67 19.22
N TYR A 28 -21.69 -2.03 17.94
CA TYR A 28 -20.59 -2.78 17.35
C TYR A 28 -20.36 -2.34 15.90
N ALA A 29 -19.21 -2.70 15.33
CA ALA A 29 -19.02 -2.70 13.89
C ALA A 29 -18.78 -4.13 13.38
N ALA A 30 -19.13 -4.38 12.12
CA ALA A 30 -18.87 -5.63 11.43
C ALA A 30 -18.25 -5.32 10.06
N ALA A 31 -17.13 -5.96 9.76
CA ALA A 31 -16.39 -5.74 8.52
C ALA A 31 -15.61 -6.98 8.09
N MET A 32 -15.02 -6.91 6.91
CA MET A 32 -14.06 -7.88 6.41
C MET A 32 -12.79 -7.11 6.04
N LEU A 33 -11.76 -7.20 6.89
CA LEU A 33 -10.52 -6.45 6.76
C LEU A 33 -9.30 -7.39 6.80
N GLY A 34 -8.16 -6.87 6.37
CA GLY A 34 -6.88 -7.59 6.45
C GLY A 34 -6.52 -8.28 5.14
N ASP A 35 -5.72 -9.33 5.25
CA ASP A 35 -5.13 -9.96 4.07
C ASP A 35 -6.15 -10.80 3.30
N GLY A 36 -5.86 -11.01 2.01
CA GLY A 36 -6.66 -11.85 1.12
C GLY A 36 -7.03 -11.16 -0.20
N SER A 37 -7.15 -11.96 -1.26
CA SER A 37 -7.61 -11.49 -2.57
C SER A 37 -9.09 -11.05 -2.52
N ASP A 38 -9.89 -11.78 -1.75
CA ASP A 38 -11.26 -11.49 -1.40
C ASP A 38 -11.44 -10.10 -0.76
N VAL A 39 -10.56 -9.71 0.17
CA VAL A 39 -10.60 -8.37 0.80
C VAL A 39 -10.36 -7.27 -0.24
N LEU A 40 -9.47 -7.50 -1.22
CA LEU A 40 -9.17 -6.55 -2.28
C LEU A 40 -10.16 -6.60 -3.46
N GLY A 41 -10.98 -7.65 -3.56
CA GLY A 41 -11.90 -7.89 -4.68
C GLY A 41 -11.21 -8.49 -5.91
N TYR A 42 -10.08 -9.18 -5.70
CA TYR A 42 -9.26 -9.81 -6.72
C TYR A 42 -9.31 -11.34 -6.67
N ASP A 43 -10.23 -11.91 -5.90
CA ASP A 43 -10.51 -13.33 -5.94
C ASP A 43 -10.95 -13.80 -7.34
N ASP A 44 -10.65 -15.06 -7.61
CA ASP A 44 -10.86 -15.76 -8.87
C ASP A 44 -11.22 -17.24 -8.61
N ASP A 45 -11.42 -18.03 -9.67
CA ASP A 45 -11.84 -19.43 -9.56
C ASP A 45 -10.82 -20.33 -8.85
N VAL A 46 -9.55 -19.89 -8.74
CA VAL A 46 -8.48 -20.62 -8.05
C VAL A 46 -8.46 -20.28 -6.56
N SER A 47 -8.80 -19.04 -6.20
CA SER A 47 -8.77 -18.54 -4.82
C SER A 47 -9.40 -19.46 -3.75
N PRO A 48 -10.43 -20.28 -4.04
CA PRO A 48 -10.93 -21.30 -3.11
C PRO A 48 -9.93 -22.36 -2.62
N ASP A 49 -8.76 -22.48 -3.25
CA ASP A 49 -7.75 -23.49 -2.93
C ASP A 49 -6.94 -23.22 -1.65
N HIS A 50 -6.98 -21.99 -1.12
CA HIS A 50 -6.28 -21.56 0.08
C HIS A 50 -7.14 -20.59 0.91
N ASP A 51 -7.61 -21.03 2.08
CA ASP A 51 -8.21 -20.21 3.15
C ASP A 51 -9.39 -19.29 2.73
N PHE A 52 -10.13 -19.68 1.68
CA PHE A 52 -11.28 -18.93 1.17
C PHE A 52 -12.60 -19.37 1.79
N GLY A 53 -13.32 -18.42 2.36
CA GLY A 53 -14.67 -18.63 2.87
C GLY A 53 -15.29 -17.35 3.43
N PRO A 54 -16.47 -17.46 4.06
CA PRO A 54 -17.12 -16.32 4.66
C PRO A 54 -16.31 -15.79 5.85
N ARG A 55 -16.00 -14.49 5.84
CA ARG A 55 -15.19 -13.83 6.87
C ARG A 55 -15.90 -12.61 7.42
N VAL A 56 -16.03 -12.55 8.75
CA VAL A 56 -16.59 -11.39 9.45
C VAL A 56 -15.72 -11.09 10.66
N GLN A 57 -15.32 -9.84 10.84
CA GLN A 57 -14.75 -9.35 12.08
C GLN A 57 -15.83 -8.54 12.78
N LEU A 58 -16.06 -8.83 14.06
CA LEU A 58 -16.89 -8.03 14.95
C LEU A 58 -15.98 -7.16 15.81
N ILE A 59 -16.25 -5.85 15.78
CA ILE A 59 -15.45 -4.85 16.47
C ILE A 59 -16.31 -4.24 17.57
N LEU A 60 -15.88 -4.41 18.82
CA LEU A 60 -16.56 -3.90 20.00
C LEU A 60 -15.76 -2.75 20.62
N ALA A 61 -16.43 -1.88 21.37
CA ALA A 61 -15.73 -0.94 22.22
C ALA A 61 -14.91 -1.70 23.29
N GLU A 62 -13.77 -1.14 23.70
CA GLU A 62 -12.84 -1.78 24.64
C GLU A 62 -13.49 -2.21 25.96
N GLN A 63 -14.50 -1.46 26.41
CA GLN A 63 -15.21 -1.70 27.67
C GLN A 63 -16.31 -2.77 27.56
N THR A 64 -16.59 -3.26 26.36
CA THR A 64 -17.67 -4.22 26.12
C THR A 64 -17.17 -5.64 26.41
N ASP A 65 -17.91 -6.37 27.26
CA ASP A 65 -17.65 -7.79 27.52
C ASP A 65 -17.85 -8.64 26.25
N PRO A 66 -16.80 -9.32 25.73
CA PRO A 66 -16.90 -10.12 24.52
C PRO A 66 -17.53 -11.50 24.74
N ASP A 67 -17.60 -11.99 25.99
CA ASP A 67 -17.98 -13.38 26.30
C ASP A 67 -19.35 -13.80 25.75
N PRO A 68 -20.41 -12.97 25.84
CA PRO A 68 -21.71 -13.33 25.28
C PRO A 68 -21.65 -13.56 23.77
N LEU A 69 -20.86 -12.77 23.03
CA LEU A 69 -20.69 -12.95 21.60
C LEU A 69 -19.85 -14.18 21.30
N GLN A 70 -18.77 -14.42 22.05
CA GLN A 70 -17.97 -15.64 21.86
C GLN A 70 -18.84 -16.89 21.98
N GLN A 71 -19.74 -16.94 22.97
CA GLN A 71 -20.67 -18.04 23.16
C GLN A 71 -21.70 -18.16 22.02
N ALA A 72 -22.18 -17.03 21.48
CA ALA A 72 -23.10 -17.01 20.35
C ALA A 72 -22.42 -17.50 19.07
N LEU A 73 -21.20 -17.02 18.80
CA LEU A 73 -20.42 -17.39 17.61
C LEU A 73 -19.99 -18.86 17.63
N ALA A 74 -19.78 -19.45 18.81
CA ALA A 74 -19.50 -20.88 18.95
C ALA A 74 -20.66 -21.79 18.48
N ARG A 75 -21.85 -21.24 18.26
CA ARG A 75 -23.05 -21.96 17.78
C ARG A 75 -23.28 -21.81 16.28
N LEU A 76 -22.42 -21.08 15.58
CA LEU A 76 -22.51 -20.93 14.14
C LEU A 76 -22.37 -22.29 13.43
N PRO A 77 -22.96 -22.46 12.24
CA PRO A 77 -22.75 -23.66 11.46
C PRO A 77 -21.27 -23.83 11.10
N THR A 78 -20.88 -25.06 10.74
CA THR A 78 -19.50 -25.35 10.32
C THR A 78 -19.21 -24.90 8.89
N SER A 79 -20.25 -24.68 8.08
CA SER A 79 -20.15 -24.19 6.70
C SER A 79 -21.32 -23.28 6.32
N TYR A 80 -21.11 -22.44 5.30
CA TYR A 80 -22.12 -21.58 4.69
C TYR A 80 -21.91 -21.49 3.18
N ALA A 81 -22.99 -21.63 2.42
CA ALA A 81 -22.97 -21.64 0.95
C ALA A 81 -21.95 -22.62 0.31
N GLY A 82 -21.67 -23.75 0.99
CA GLY A 82 -20.72 -24.76 0.54
C GLY A 82 -19.26 -24.51 0.96
N TYR A 83 -18.98 -23.40 1.65
CA TYR A 83 -17.65 -23.06 2.14
C TYR A 83 -17.55 -23.26 3.66
N PRO A 84 -16.41 -23.75 4.18
CA PRO A 84 -16.19 -23.84 5.62
C PRO A 84 -16.17 -22.44 6.26
N ILE A 85 -16.76 -22.31 7.45
CA ILE A 85 -16.68 -21.07 8.25
C ILE A 85 -15.43 -21.07 9.13
N PHE A 86 -14.98 -22.24 9.61
CA PHE A 86 -13.77 -22.35 10.41
C PHE A 86 -12.68 -22.98 9.54
N PHE A 87 -11.67 -22.20 9.14
CA PHE A 87 -10.42 -22.81 8.72
C PHE A 87 -9.74 -23.33 9.99
N GLY A 88 -9.43 -24.62 10.02
CA GLY A 88 -8.46 -25.12 11.00
C GLY A 88 -7.19 -24.27 10.92
N SER A 89 -6.37 -24.28 11.96
CA SER A 89 -5.20 -23.40 12.15
C SER A 89 -4.05 -23.57 11.14
N THR A 90 -4.32 -23.87 9.87
CA THR A 90 -3.34 -24.33 8.88
C THR A 90 -2.60 -23.21 8.14
N SER A 91 -2.84 -21.94 8.45
CA SER A 91 -2.03 -20.84 7.93
C SER A 91 -2.02 -19.64 8.88
N THR A 92 -1.13 -19.66 9.87
CA THR A 92 -0.88 -18.50 10.75
C THR A 92 0.54 -17.96 10.54
N SER A 93 0.93 -17.67 9.29
CA SER A 93 2.13 -16.84 9.09
C SER A 93 1.94 -15.39 9.62
N ASN A 94 0.68 -14.97 9.84
CA ASN A 94 0.34 -13.57 10.11
C ASN A 94 -0.43 -13.36 11.44
N GLY A 95 -0.60 -14.41 12.26
CA GLY A 95 -1.23 -14.32 13.58
C GLY A 95 -2.75 -14.13 13.60
N TRP A 96 -3.46 -14.27 12.48
CA TRP A 96 -4.92 -14.33 12.42
C TRP A 96 -5.35 -15.73 12.00
N SER A 97 -6.26 -16.34 12.74
CA SER A 97 -7.04 -17.46 12.25
C SER A 97 -8.00 -16.93 11.19
N GLU A 98 -7.64 -17.10 9.92
CA GLU A 98 -8.55 -16.83 8.82
C GLU A 98 -9.79 -17.73 8.98
N GLY A 99 -10.99 -17.23 8.67
CA GLY A 99 -12.26 -17.97 8.71
C GLY A 99 -13.19 -17.66 9.88
N VAL A 100 -12.69 -17.59 11.11
CA VAL A 100 -13.61 -17.47 12.26
C VAL A 100 -14.14 -16.03 12.38
N PRO A 101 -15.46 -15.84 12.64
CA PRO A 101 -15.94 -14.60 13.20
C PRO A 101 -15.14 -14.20 14.43
N SER A 102 -14.25 -13.21 14.27
CA SER A 102 -13.34 -12.80 15.33
C SER A 102 -13.88 -11.56 16.02
N ILE A 103 -13.73 -11.51 17.33
CA ILE A 103 -14.05 -10.34 18.13
C ILE A 103 -12.75 -9.61 18.41
N CYS A 104 -12.71 -8.33 18.12
CA CYS A 104 -11.57 -7.48 18.44
C CYS A 104 -12.05 -6.10 18.88
N THR A 105 -11.14 -5.32 19.45
CA THR A 105 -11.37 -3.90 19.71
C THR A 105 -10.78 -3.10 18.56
N PRO A 106 -11.30 -1.89 18.27
CA PRO A 106 -10.79 -1.12 17.14
C PRO A 106 -9.33 -0.74 17.36
N GLU A 107 -8.93 -0.36 18.58
CA GLU A 107 -7.53 -0.07 18.90
C GLU A 107 -6.63 -1.30 18.70
N GLY A 108 -7.03 -2.47 19.22
CA GLY A 108 -6.28 -3.72 19.07
C GLY A 108 -6.11 -4.13 17.61
N LEU A 109 -7.16 -3.99 16.79
CA LEU A 109 -7.13 -4.28 15.36
C LEU A 109 -6.07 -3.43 14.64
N PHE A 110 -6.13 -2.09 14.79
CA PHE A 110 -5.23 -1.21 14.06
C PHE A 110 -3.80 -1.26 14.62
N ARG A 111 -3.62 -1.35 15.94
CA ARG A 111 -2.28 -1.50 16.54
C ARG A 111 -1.60 -2.80 16.13
N SER A 112 -2.32 -3.92 16.03
CA SER A 112 -1.73 -5.18 15.59
C SER A 112 -1.24 -5.14 14.13
N ARG A 113 -1.86 -4.29 13.29
CA ARG A 113 -1.55 -4.19 11.86
C ARG A 113 -0.59 -3.06 11.52
N LEU A 114 -0.72 -1.90 12.16
CA LEU A 114 0.04 -0.68 11.88
C LEU A 114 1.05 -0.34 12.98
N GLY A 115 0.83 -0.83 14.20
CA GLY A 115 1.58 -0.38 15.38
C GLY A 115 1.05 0.90 16.00
N PHE A 116 -0.02 1.48 15.49
CA PHE A 116 -0.66 2.67 16.05
C PHE A 116 -2.16 2.63 15.80
N ASP A 117 -2.90 3.45 16.53
CA ASP A 117 -4.32 3.67 16.28
C ASP A 117 -4.51 4.97 15.49
N PRO A 118 -5.05 4.94 14.25
CA PRO A 118 -5.34 6.14 13.48
C PRO A 118 -6.23 7.17 14.20
N ALA A 119 -7.08 6.73 15.13
CA ALA A 119 -7.93 7.61 15.91
C ALA A 119 -7.15 8.44 16.95
N ALA A 120 -5.94 8.03 17.32
CA ALA A 120 -5.06 8.76 18.22
C ALA A 120 -4.23 9.86 17.51
N GLY A 121 -4.40 10.00 16.19
CA GLY A 121 -3.53 10.81 15.34
C GLY A 121 -2.40 9.98 14.73
N ILE A 122 -1.92 10.41 13.57
CA ILE A 122 -0.89 9.69 12.80
C ILE A 122 0.33 10.61 12.66
N GLY A 123 1.44 10.21 13.27
CA GLY A 123 2.70 10.94 13.18
C GLY A 123 3.46 10.66 11.88
N LEU A 124 4.53 11.41 11.65
CA LEU A 124 5.41 11.19 10.50
C LEU A 124 5.99 9.77 10.48
N ALA A 125 6.48 9.29 11.63
CA ALA A 125 7.05 7.94 11.74
C ALA A 125 6.00 6.86 11.43
N ASP A 126 4.77 7.05 11.88
CA ASP A 126 3.65 6.14 11.60
C ASP A 126 3.38 6.06 10.10
N TRP A 127 3.32 7.21 9.41
CA TRP A 127 3.13 7.25 7.97
C TRP A 127 4.26 6.61 7.18
N LEU A 128 5.52 6.89 7.55
CA LEU A 128 6.67 6.37 6.82
C LEU A 128 6.92 4.88 7.09
N THR A 129 6.48 4.34 8.23
CA THR A 129 6.66 2.93 8.58
C THR A 129 5.46 2.04 8.20
N ALA A 130 4.31 2.62 7.85
CA ALA A 130 3.14 1.90 7.37
C ALA A 130 3.28 1.57 5.85
N PRO A 131 3.46 0.30 5.46
CA PRO A 131 3.55 -0.06 4.06
C PRO A 131 2.22 0.16 3.33
N THR A 132 2.26 0.59 2.07
CA THR A 132 1.05 0.86 1.29
C THR A 132 0.15 -0.37 1.15
N GLN A 133 0.70 -1.59 1.09
CA GLN A 133 -0.12 -2.80 1.01
C GLN A 133 -0.94 -3.06 2.28
N ILE A 134 -0.46 -2.66 3.45
CA ILE A 134 -1.22 -2.81 4.71
C ILE A 134 -2.31 -1.73 4.79
N LEU A 135 -2.02 -0.52 4.31
CA LEU A 135 -3.02 0.53 4.20
C LEU A 135 -4.13 0.10 3.22
N ALA A 136 -3.77 -0.47 2.07
CA ALA A 136 -4.71 -0.98 1.08
C ALA A 136 -5.66 -2.04 1.67
N THR A 137 -5.16 -2.99 2.46
CA THR A 137 -6.00 -4.04 3.07
C THR A 137 -6.93 -3.50 4.16
N LEU A 138 -6.50 -2.48 4.90
CA LEU A 138 -7.31 -1.86 5.95
C LEU A 138 -8.40 -0.94 5.38
N THR A 139 -8.18 -0.32 4.22
CA THR A 139 -9.13 0.64 3.63
C THR A 139 -10.05 0.06 2.57
N SER A 140 -9.72 -1.09 1.96
CA SER A 140 -10.46 -1.61 0.79
C SER A 140 -11.57 -2.62 1.13
N GLY A 141 -11.47 -3.31 2.27
CA GLY A 141 -12.45 -4.33 2.66
C GLY A 141 -13.86 -3.76 2.94
N PRO A 142 -14.94 -4.53 2.76
CA PRO A 142 -16.29 -4.03 3.03
C PRO A 142 -16.55 -3.84 4.53
N ILE A 143 -17.28 -2.77 4.86
CA ILE A 143 -17.92 -2.59 6.18
C ILE A 143 -19.38 -2.97 6.01
N PHE A 144 -19.83 -3.94 6.79
CA PHE A 144 -21.21 -4.42 6.77
C PHE A 144 -22.09 -3.66 7.77
N HIS A 145 -21.51 -3.18 8.87
CA HIS A 145 -22.19 -2.43 9.93
C HIS A 145 -21.17 -1.56 10.68
N ASP A 146 -21.46 -0.28 10.92
CA ASP A 146 -20.60 0.62 11.72
C ASP A 146 -21.38 1.90 12.13
N PRO A 147 -22.45 1.77 12.94
CA PRO A 147 -23.36 2.88 13.24
C PRO A 147 -22.70 3.99 14.06
N THR A 148 -21.64 3.67 14.80
CA THR A 148 -20.90 4.62 15.66
C THR A 148 -19.58 5.09 15.05
N GLY A 149 -19.24 4.63 13.84
CA GLY A 149 -18.04 5.06 13.12
C GLY A 149 -16.73 4.56 13.71
N LEU A 150 -16.72 3.43 14.43
CA LEU A 150 -15.51 2.83 15.02
C LEU A 150 -14.44 2.54 13.96
N LEU A 151 -14.87 2.07 12.79
CA LEU A 151 -13.98 1.77 11.65
C LEU A 151 -13.90 2.96 10.70
N SER A 152 -15.04 3.59 10.40
CA SER A 152 -15.15 4.66 9.41
C SER A 152 -14.29 5.87 9.78
N THR A 153 -14.20 6.22 11.07
CA THR A 153 -13.33 7.30 11.56
C THR A 153 -11.85 7.00 11.31
N ARG A 154 -11.41 5.77 11.62
CA ARG A 154 -10.01 5.34 11.43
C ARG A 154 -9.65 5.24 9.94
N ARG A 155 -10.57 4.74 9.11
CA ARG A 155 -10.40 4.72 7.65
C ARG A 155 -10.38 6.12 7.05
N ALA A 156 -11.15 7.06 7.60
CA ALA A 156 -11.08 8.46 7.17
C ALA A 156 -9.71 9.07 7.47
N ALA A 157 -9.10 8.77 8.62
CA ALA A 157 -7.74 9.18 8.95
C ALA A 157 -6.69 8.54 8.02
N LEU A 158 -6.90 7.29 7.60
CA LEU A 158 -6.05 6.57 6.65
C LEU A 158 -6.40 6.85 5.17
N ARG A 159 -7.31 7.78 4.88
CA ARG A 159 -7.81 8.01 3.52
C ARG A 159 -6.70 8.40 2.57
N TRP A 160 -5.80 9.28 3.01
CA TRP A 160 -4.63 9.70 2.25
C TRP A 160 -3.57 10.35 3.15
N TYR A 161 -2.36 10.48 2.62
CA TYR A 161 -1.29 11.22 3.26
C TYR A 161 -1.63 12.72 3.46
N PRO A 162 -1.16 13.35 4.54
CA PRO A 162 -0.99 14.80 4.60
C PRO A 162 -0.05 15.28 3.48
N ASP A 163 -0.27 16.50 2.96
CA ASP A 163 0.40 16.97 1.74
C ASP A 163 1.93 16.91 1.81
N ASP A 164 2.56 17.28 2.92
CA ASP A 164 4.03 17.24 3.02
C ASP A 164 4.59 15.81 3.12
N VAL A 165 3.87 14.89 3.76
CA VAL A 165 4.22 13.46 3.72
C VAL A 165 4.09 12.94 2.30
N TRP A 166 3.05 13.38 1.58
CA TRP A 166 2.80 13.00 0.19
C TRP A 166 3.89 13.53 -0.76
N ARG A 167 4.26 14.82 -0.64
CA ARG A 167 5.41 15.42 -1.35
C ARG A 167 6.68 14.60 -1.15
N TYR A 168 6.97 14.23 0.11
CA TYR A 168 8.15 13.46 0.46
C TYR A 168 8.16 12.06 -0.20
N VAL A 169 7.06 11.29 -0.12
CA VAL A 169 7.01 9.95 -0.74
C VAL A 169 6.94 9.99 -2.27
N LEU A 170 6.36 11.04 -2.87
CA LEU A 170 6.42 11.30 -4.31
C LEU A 170 7.85 11.60 -4.75
N ALA A 171 8.56 12.48 -4.02
CA ALA A 171 9.95 12.79 -4.31
C ALA A 171 10.84 11.54 -4.20
N ALA A 172 10.62 10.70 -3.18
CA ALA A 172 11.33 9.44 -3.03
C ALA A 172 11.02 8.46 -4.19
N ALA A 173 9.77 8.38 -4.66
CA ALA A 173 9.40 7.55 -5.80
C ALA A 173 10.09 8.01 -7.10
N TRP A 174 10.12 9.32 -7.35
CA TRP A 174 10.84 9.88 -8.49
C TRP A 174 12.35 9.65 -8.39
N LEU A 175 12.93 9.78 -7.20
CA LEU A 175 14.36 9.53 -7.00
C LEU A 175 14.73 8.07 -7.28
N ARG A 176 13.86 7.11 -6.95
CA ARG A 176 14.08 5.69 -7.30
C ARG A 176 14.18 5.48 -8.82
N ILE A 177 13.37 6.19 -9.59
CA ILE A 177 13.43 6.16 -11.06
C ILE A 177 14.72 6.82 -11.55
N ASP A 178 15.04 8.02 -11.05
CA ASP A 178 16.26 8.79 -11.39
C ASP A 178 17.54 7.97 -11.19
N GLN A 179 17.62 7.22 -10.09
CA GLN A 179 18.79 6.43 -9.72
C GLN A 179 19.09 5.28 -10.69
N GLU A 180 18.09 4.75 -11.40
CA GLU A 180 18.27 3.58 -12.29
C GLU A 180 18.03 3.87 -13.77
N GLU A 181 17.33 4.95 -14.12
CA GLU A 181 16.94 5.24 -15.51
C GLU A 181 18.09 5.26 -16.53
N PRO A 182 19.30 5.78 -16.23
CA PRO A 182 20.39 5.72 -17.19
C PRO A 182 20.90 4.30 -17.42
N PHE A 183 20.71 3.39 -16.44
CA PHE A 183 21.31 2.06 -16.46
C PHE A 183 20.70 1.13 -17.49
N VAL A 184 19.45 1.37 -17.92
CA VAL A 184 18.82 0.64 -19.05
C VAL A 184 19.66 0.77 -20.31
N GLY A 185 20.02 2.01 -20.68
CA GLY A 185 20.86 2.29 -21.85
C GLY A 185 22.34 1.96 -21.64
N ARG A 186 22.86 2.11 -20.42
CA ARG A 186 24.26 1.75 -20.10
C ARG A 186 24.52 0.25 -20.25
N THR A 187 23.63 -0.58 -19.74
CA THR A 187 23.74 -2.05 -19.85
C THR A 187 23.48 -2.50 -21.28
N GLY A 188 22.37 -2.04 -21.88
CA GLY A 188 22.02 -2.38 -23.26
C GLY A 188 23.09 -1.96 -24.28
N GLY A 189 23.65 -0.76 -24.15
CA GLY A 189 24.74 -0.26 -25.00
C GLY A 189 26.05 -1.05 -24.88
N SER A 190 26.23 -1.81 -23.80
CA SER A 190 27.37 -2.73 -23.62
C SER A 190 27.10 -4.17 -24.09
N GLY A 191 25.90 -4.44 -24.60
CA GLY A 191 25.47 -5.78 -25.02
C GLY A 191 24.90 -6.65 -23.89
N ASP A 192 24.73 -6.11 -22.68
CA ASP A 192 24.06 -6.80 -21.57
C ASP A 192 22.54 -6.59 -21.65
N ASP A 193 21.90 -7.34 -22.56
CA ASP A 193 20.45 -7.28 -22.74
C ASP A 193 19.69 -7.73 -21.50
N LEU A 194 20.15 -8.80 -20.84
CA LEU A 194 19.51 -9.33 -19.64
C LEU A 194 19.52 -8.30 -18.50
N GLY A 195 20.67 -7.69 -18.22
CA GLY A 195 20.78 -6.63 -17.22
C GLY A 195 19.86 -5.45 -17.53
N SER A 196 19.83 -5.02 -18.79
CA SER A 196 18.94 -3.96 -19.26
C SER A 196 17.45 -4.27 -19.04
N ARG A 197 17.03 -5.52 -19.28
CA ARG A 197 15.65 -5.97 -18.99
C ARG A 197 15.33 -6.02 -17.50
N VAL A 198 16.26 -6.51 -16.67
CA VAL A 198 16.07 -6.56 -15.21
C VAL A 198 15.87 -5.15 -14.65
N ILE A 199 16.69 -4.19 -15.08
CA ILE A 199 16.56 -2.78 -14.69
C ILE A 199 15.25 -2.19 -15.23
N THR A 200 14.90 -2.48 -16.48
CA THR A 200 13.63 -2.02 -17.06
C THR A 200 12.43 -2.50 -16.25
N ALA A 201 12.41 -3.77 -15.84
CA ALA A 201 11.33 -4.31 -15.01
C ALA A 201 11.23 -3.63 -13.63
N ARG A 202 12.36 -3.26 -13.02
CA ARG A 202 12.39 -2.49 -11.76
C ARG A 202 11.78 -1.11 -11.94
N ILE A 203 12.18 -0.38 -12.98
CA ILE A 203 11.64 0.96 -13.27
C ILE A 203 10.14 0.89 -13.62
N VAL A 204 9.70 -0.10 -14.41
CA VAL A 204 8.28 -0.31 -14.70
C VAL A 204 7.48 -0.47 -13.40
N ARG A 205 7.97 -1.28 -12.47
CA ARG A 205 7.34 -1.46 -11.16
C ARG A 205 7.29 -0.15 -10.36
N ASP A 206 8.37 0.62 -10.33
CA ASP A 206 8.41 1.90 -9.62
C ASP A 206 7.47 2.94 -10.26
N GLN A 207 7.36 2.99 -11.59
CA GLN A 207 6.38 3.83 -12.29
C GLN A 207 4.94 3.41 -12.01
N MET A 208 4.65 2.10 -11.94
CA MET A 208 3.32 1.62 -11.53
C MET A 208 2.99 2.07 -10.11
N LYS A 209 3.91 1.89 -9.14
CA LYS A 209 3.72 2.35 -7.76
C LYS A 209 3.56 3.88 -7.66
N LEU A 210 4.29 4.64 -8.47
CA LEU A 210 4.14 6.09 -8.54
C LEU A 210 2.77 6.50 -9.10
N ALA A 211 2.23 5.77 -10.08
CA ALA A 211 0.85 6.02 -10.56
C ALA A 211 -0.20 5.89 -9.44
N PHE A 212 -0.04 4.93 -8.53
CA PHE A 212 -0.89 4.80 -7.34
C PHE A 212 -0.79 6.02 -6.43
N LEU A 213 0.43 6.52 -6.18
CA LEU A 213 0.64 7.73 -5.38
C LEU A 213 0.01 8.97 -6.03
N VAL A 214 0.11 9.11 -7.35
CA VAL A 214 -0.48 10.24 -8.08
C VAL A 214 -2.01 10.17 -8.06
N GLU A 215 -2.60 8.98 -8.21
CA GLU A 215 -4.07 8.80 -8.18
C GLU A 215 -4.67 8.69 -6.78
N ARG A 216 -3.89 8.92 -5.72
CA ARG A 216 -4.33 8.82 -4.33
C ARG A 216 -4.94 7.46 -3.97
N ARG A 217 -4.29 6.38 -4.40
CA ARG A 217 -4.68 4.99 -4.09
C ARG A 217 -3.53 4.24 -3.43
N TRP A 218 -3.84 3.47 -2.39
CA TRP A 218 -2.87 2.58 -1.75
C TRP A 218 -2.54 1.40 -2.68
N ALA A 219 -1.27 1.23 -3.04
CA ALA A 219 -0.85 0.10 -3.86
C ALA A 219 -0.97 -1.21 -3.06
N PRO A 220 -1.49 -2.31 -3.65
CA PRO A 220 -1.52 -3.60 -2.98
C PRO A 220 -0.15 -4.28 -3.03
N TYR A 221 -0.05 -5.46 -2.42
CA TYR A 221 1.14 -6.30 -2.50
C TYR A 221 1.37 -6.83 -3.93
N SER A 222 2.60 -7.30 -4.18
CA SER A 222 3.14 -7.58 -5.52
C SER A 222 2.26 -8.47 -6.42
N LYS A 223 1.61 -9.50 -5.86
CA LYS A 223 0.70 -10.41 -6.59
C LYS A 223 -0.38 -9.65 -7.36
N TRP A 224 -0.94 -8.59 -6.76
CA TRP A 224 -2.07 -7.87 -7.31
C TRP A 224 -1.73 -6.51 -7.88
N LEU A 225 -0.44 -6.11 -7.87
CA LEU A 225 -0.02 -4.81 -8.37
C LEU A 225 -0.46 -4.58 -9.83
N GLY A 226 -0.27 -5.57 -10.71
CA GLY A 226 -0.67 -5.48 -12.12
C GLY A 226 -2.19 -5.34 -12.29
N ARG A 227 -2.98 -6.17 -11.61
CA ARG A 227 -4.44 -6.12 -11.68
C ARG A 227 -4.99 -4.80 -11.15
N ALA A 228 -4.52 -4.37 -9.99
CA ALA A 228 -4.93 -3.09 -9.40
C ALA A 228 -4.50 -1.89 -10.25
N PHE A 229 -3.32 -1.97 -10.90
CA PHE A 229 -2.84 -0.91 -11.79
C PHE A 229 -3.80 -0.69 -12.95
N THR A 230 -4.39 -1.74 -13.53
CA THR A 230 -5.35 -1.59 -14.65
C THR A 230 -6.62 -0.81 -14.29
N GLU A 231 -6.90 -0.62 -13.00
CA GLU A 231 -8.05 0.17 -12.52
C GLU A 231 -7.73 1.66 -12.36
N LEU A 232 -6.48 2.07 -12.57
CA LEU A 232 -6.05 3.47 -12.54
C LEU A 232 -6.42 4.16 -13.86
N LYS A 233 -6.76 5.46 -13.79
CA LYS A 233 -7.04 6.26 -15.00
C LYS A 233 -5.79 6.38 -15.89
N LEU A 234 -4.62 6.55 -15.27
CA LEU A 234 -3.32 6.63 -15.91
C LEU A 234 -2.94 5.35 -16.65
N ALA A 235 -3.45 4.19 -16.22
CA ALA A 235 -3.15 2.93 -16.86
C ALA A 235 -3.58 2.87 -18.33
N VAL A 236 -4.60 3.62 -18.74
CA VAL A 236 -5.02 3.73 -20.15
C VAL A 236 -3.88 4.23 -21.03
N ARG A 237 -3.13 5.24 -20.57
CA ARG A 237 -1.99 5.82 -21.31
C ARG A 237 -0.69 5.02 -21.06
N MET A 238 -0.50 4.53 -19.84
CA MET A 238 0.77 3.94 -19.42
C MET A 238 0.91 2.46 -19.80
N THR A 239 -0.15 1.65 -19.73
CA THR A 239 -0.08 0.20 -20.01
C THR A 239 0.61 -0.15 -21.31
N PRO A 240 0.25 0.45 -22.48
CA PRO A 240 0.95 0.12 -23.73
C PRO A 240 2.44 0.48 -23.69
N LEU A 241 2.81 1.59 -23.05
CA LEU A 241 4.20 2.02 -22.90
C LEU A 241 5.00 1.07 -22.01
N LEU A 242 4.45 0.70 -20.86
CA LEU A 242 5.08 -0.25 -19.94
C LEU A 242 5.22 -1.64 -20.57
N GLN A 243 4.23 -2.06 -21.38
CA GLN A 243 4.32 -3.31 -22.14
C GLN A 243 5.44 -3.26 -23.18
N THR A 244 5.52 -2.19 -23.99
CA THR A 244 6.64 -1.99 -24.92
C THR A 244 7.99 -2.02 -24.19
N ALA A 245 8.09 -1.35 -23.04
CA ALA A 245 9.31 -1.36 -22.25
C ALA A 245 9.74 -2.78 -21.83
N LEU A 246 8.79 -3.66 -21.47
CA LEU A 246 9.10 -5.02 -21.04
C LEU A 246 9.37 -5.99 -22.19
N THR A 247 8.74 -5.80 -23.34
CA THR A 247 8.78 -6.77 -24.45
C THR A 247 9.79 -6.45 -25.53
N SER A 248 10.23 -5.19 -25.66
CA SER A 248 11.19 -4.81 -26.70
C SER A 248 12.55 -5.49 -26.57
N ASP A 249 13.07 -5.91 -27.71
CA ASP A 249 14.40 -6.52 -27.85
C ASP A 249 15.53 -5.48 -27.92
N ASP A 250 15.25 -4.27 -28.42
CA ASP A 250 16.19 -3.16 -28.40
C ASP A 250 16.04 -2.35 -27.10
N TRP A 251 17.15 -2.12 -26.41
CA TRP A 251 17.19 -1.27 -25.22
C TRP A 251 16.80 0.18 -25.52
N ARG A 252 16.99 0.67 -26.76
CA ARG A 252 16.57 2.02 -27.17
C ARG A 252 15.06 2.16 -27.15
N ASP A 253 14.34 1.13 -27.61
CA ASP A 253 12.89 1.09 -27.55
C ASP A 253 12.41 1.00 -26.11
N ARG A 254 13.07 0.18 -25.27
CA ARG A 254 12.78 0.12 -23.83
C ARG A 254 12.93 1.48 -23.16
N GLN A 255 14.06 2.15 -23.40
CA GLN A 255 14.34 3.49 -22.89
C GLN A 255 13.30 4.51 -23.35
N GLY A 256 12.96 4.51 -24.66
CA GLY A 256 11.98 5.42 -25.23
C GLY A 256 10.60 5.25 -24.58
N ALA A 257 10.17 4.00 -24.39
CA ALA A 257 8.89 3.68 -23.76
C ALA A 257 8.86 4.07 -22.27
N LEU A 258 9.94 3.83 -21.52
CA LEU A 258 10.08 4.27 -20.13
C LEU A 258 10.03 5.80 -19.99
N CYS A 259 10.71 6.52 -20.89
CA CYS A 259 10.68 7.99 -20.93
C CYS A 259 9.26 8.51 -21.21
N ALA A 260 8.56 7.92 -22.19
CA ALA A 260 7.19 8.31 -22.51
C ALA A 260 6.23 8.06 -21.33
N ALA A 261 6.37 6.93 -20.64
CA ALA A 261 5.56 6.63 -19.46
C ALA A 261 5.89 7.58 -18.29
N ALA A 262 7.16 7.96 -18.13
CA ALA A 262 7.58 8.97 -17.15
C ALA A 262 7.00 10.36 -17.47
N THR A 263 6.93 10.77 -18.74
CA THR A 263 6.26 12.02 -19.14
C THR A 263 4.79 12.05 -18.72
N VAL A 264 4.06 10.94 -18.91
CA VAL A 264 2.66 10.82 -18.44
C VAL A 264 2.56 11.02 -16.92
N LEU A 265 3.48 10.43 -16.16
CA LEU A 265 3.53 10.58 -14.70
C LEU A 265 3.95 11.99 -14.27
N ALA A 266 4.87 12.64 -14.98
CA ALA A 266 5.33 13.99 -14.69
C ALA A 266 4.20 15.00 -14.90
N GLU A 267 3.48 14.90 -16.02
CA GLU A 267 2.25 15.67 -16.28
C GLU A 267 1.23 15.49 -15.14
N ALA A 268 0.98 14.24 -14.75
CA ALA A 268 0.02 13.93 -13.70
C ALA A 268 0.49 14.38 -12.31
N THR A 269 1.80 14.37 -12.05
CA THR A 269 2.41 14.91 -10.82
C THR A 269 2.23 16.43 -10.75
N ASN A 270 2.47 17.15 -11.84
CA ASN A 270 2.24 18.60 -11.90
C ASN A 270 0.77 18.96 -11.64
N GLN A 271 -0.18 18.14 -12.11
CA GLN A 271 -1.61 18.35 -11.88
C GLN A 271 -2.04 18.18 -10.42
N LEU A 272 -1.17 17.65 -9.54
CA LEU A 272 -1.45 17.56 -8.11
C LEU A 272 -1.34 18.91 -7.40
N ASP A 273 -0.72 19.91 -8.03
CA ASP A 273 -0.50 21.25 -7.46
C ASP A 273 0.24 21.21 -6.11
N LEU A 274 1.16 20.27 -5.98
CA LEU A 274 1.97 20.11 -4.77
C LEU A 274 3.27 20.91 -4.82
N ALA A 275 3.76 21.25 -6.01
CA ALA A 275 4.99 22.00 -6.24
C ALA A 275 4.86 22.84 -7.51
N GLU A 276 5.79 23.75 -7.73
CA GLU A 276 5.89 24.48 -9.01
C GLU A 276 5.98 23.49 -10.19
N PRO A 277 5.24 23.71 -11.28
CA PRO A 277 5.23 22.80 -12.42
C PRO A 277 6.64 22.61 -13.02
N VAL A 278 7.01 21.35 -13.24
CA VAL A 278 8.26 20.97 -13.88
C VAL A 278 8.02 20.56 -15.33
N ASP A 279 8.93 20.92 -16.23
CA ASP A 279 8.90 20.45 -17.62
C ASP A 279 8.93 18.90 -17.66
N PRO A 280 7.90 18.24 -18.24
CA PRO A 280 7.78 16.77 -18.24
C PRO A 280 8.60 16.09 -19.36
N ASP A 281 9.27 16.86 -20.22
CA ASP A 281 9.96 16.30 -21.37
C ASP A 281 11.26 15.57 -20.98
N PRO A 282 11.54 14.37 -21.54
CA PRO A 282 12.76 13.64 -21.25
C PRO A 282 13.99 14.34 -21.81
N GLY A 283 15.09 14.34 -21.05
CA GLY A 283 16.36 14.95 -21.41
C GLY A 283 17.41 13.95 -21.88
N GLN A 284 18.55 14.48 -22.35
CA GLN A 284 19.75 13.70 -22.58
C GLN A 284 20.50 13.47 -21.27
N PHE A 285 21.04 12.27 -21.06
CA PHE A 285 21.85 11.97 -19.90
C PHE A 285 23.30 12.44 -20.11
N PHE A 286 23.56 13.70 -19.74
CA PHE A 286 24.81 14.41 -20.03
C PHE A 286 25.09 14.43 -21.54
N ASP A 287 26.29 14.03 -21.96
CA ASP A 287 26.75 13.96 -23.35
C ASP A 287 26.52 12.58 -24.00
N ARG A 288 25.83 11.65 -23.32
CA ARG A 288 25.70 10.26 -23.76
C ARG A 288 24.52 10.08 -24.72
N ASP A 289 24.59 9.06 -25.58
CA ASP A 289 23.46 8.57 -26.40
C ASP A 289 22.46 7.77 -25.53
N ILE A 290 21.97 8.42 -24.47
CA ILE A 290 21.04 7.87 -23.49
C ILE A 290 20.04 8.98 -23.15
N ARG A 291 18.75 8.66 -23.17
CA ARG A 291 17.68 9.54 -22.73
C ARG A 291 17.12 9.08 -21.40
N VAL A 292 16.73 10.05 -20.59
CA VAL A 292 16.23 9.87 -19.22
C VAL A 292 15.05 10.80 -19.00
N SER A 293 14.15 10.45 -18.07
CA SER A 293 13.01 11.30 -17.71
C SER A 293 13.43 12.61 -17.05
N ALA A 294 14.70 12.70 -16.58
CA ALA A 294 15.21 13.81 -15.80
C ALA A 294 14.40 14.01 -14.51
N ALA A 295 14.08 12.88 -13.87
CA ALA A 295 13.26 12.77 -12.67
C ALA A 295 13.79 13.62 -11.51
N ALA A 296 15.10 13.83 -11.42
CA ALA A 296 15.72 14.75 -10.45
C ALA A 296 15.05 16.13 -10.36
N ARG A 297 14.50 16.67 -11.46
CA ARG A 297 13.80 17.98 -11.43
C ARG A 297 12.53 17.94 -10.58
N LEU A 298 11.74 16.87 -10.70
CA LEU A 298 10.53 16.66 -9.89
C LEU A 298 10.89 16.41 -8.43
N VAL A 299 11.96 15.67 -8.20
CA VAL A 299 12.51 15.40 -6.87
C VAL A 299 12.84 16.70 -6.13
N VAL A 300 13.55 17.63 -6.78
CA VAL A 300 13.88 18.95 -6.22
C VAL A 300 12.63 19.78 -5.95
N ALA A 301 11.74 19.94 -6.94
CA ALA A 301 10.53 20.75 -6.80
C ALA A 301 9.62 20.27 -5.65
N LEU A 302 9.45 18.96 -5.49
CA LEU A 302 8.65 18.38 -4.41
C LEU A 302 9.28 18.55 -3.03
N VAL A 303 10.61 18.51 -2.92
CA VAL A 303 11.29 18.74 -1.64
C VAL A 303 11.36 20.22 -1.27
N ASP A 304 11.60 21.11 -2.23
CA ASP A 304 11.63 22.55 -1.99
C ASP A 304 10.26 23.11 -1.55
N SER A 305 9.17 22.42 -1.93
CA SER A 305 7.81 22.77 -1.54
C SER A 305 7.39 22.24 -0.16
N LEU A 306 8.25 21.50 0.56
CA LEU A 306 7.95 21.03 1.92
C LEU A 306 7.86 22.21 2.90
N THR A 307 6.78 22.22 3.69
CA THR A 307 6.55 23.26 4.71
C THR A 307 6.75 22.77 6.15
N ASP A 308 6.53 21.47 6.40
CA ASP A 308 6.63 20.84 7.71
C ASP A 308 8.10 20.85 8.21
N PRO A 309 8.38 21.48 9.37
CA PRO A 309 9.73 21.63 9.87
C PRO A 309 10.37 20.30 10.33
N VAL A 310 9.57 19.29 10.70
CA VAL A 310 10.06 17.94 11.03
C VAL A 310 10.54 17.25 9.76
N LEU A 311 9.76 17.29 8.68
CA LEU A 311 10.14 16.71 7.40
C LEU A 311 11.35 17.41 6.78
N ARG A 312 11.42 18.74 6.85
CA ARG A 312 12.60 19.48 6.36
C ARG A 312 13.88 19.07 7.10
N ARG A 313 13.82 18.96 8.44
CA ARG A 313 14.96 18.44 9.23
C ARG A 313 15.33 17.01 8.87
N LEU A 314 14.35 16.15 8.58
CA LEU A 314 14.62 14.78 8.12
C LEU A 314 15.38 14.81 6.79
N VAL A 315 14.91 15.56 5.80
CA VAL A 315 15.58 15.72 4.50
C VAL A 315 17.00 16.27 4.66
N ASP A 316 17.18 17.31 5.47
CA ASP A 316 18.51 17.89 5.76
C ASP A 316 19.46 16.83 6.36
N SER A 317 18.96 16.02 7.30
CA SER A 317 19.75 14.97 7.95
C SER A 317 20.17 13.83 7.01
N LEU A 318 19.41 13.62 5.93
CA LEU A 318 19.70 12.60 4.91
C LEU A 318 20.74 13.08 3.88
N GLY A 319 21.17 14.34 3.97
CA GLY A 319 22.22 14.93 3.13
C GLY A 319 21.70 15.59 1.85
N GLY A 320 20.47 16.12 1.85
CA GLY A 320 19.96 16.93 0.74
C GLY A 320 20.87 18.14 0.49
N ARG A 321 21.47 18.22 -0.70
CA ARG A 321 22.07 19.47 -1.21
C ARG A 321 21.14 20.06 -2.26
N LEU A 322 21.15 21.40 -2.33
CA LEU A 322 20.31 22.27 -3.17
C LEU A 322 20.36 21.98 -4.68
N ASP A 323 21.33 21.18 -5.15
CA ASP A 323 21.61 20.91 -6.56
C ASP A 323 21.49 19.43 -6.97
N ALA A 324 21.57 18.50 -6.02
CA ALA A 324 21.31 17.08 -6.25
C ALA A 324 20.96 16.36 -4.95
N MET A 325 19.78 15.73 -4.91
CA MET A 325 19.38 14.90 -3.79
C MET A 325 19.63 13.44 -4.11
N HIS A 326 20.61 12.85 -3.43
CA HIS A 326 21.04 11.47 -3.71
C HIS A 326 20.37 10.43 -2.82
N ARG A 327 19.71 10.86 -1.73
CA ARG A 327 19.13 9.96 -0.75
C ARG A 327 17.79 10.47 -0.22
N LEU A 328 16.73 9.78 -0.60
CA LEU A 328 15.42 9.82 0.03
C LEU A 328 14.91 8.38 0.15
N PRO A 329 14.93 7.78 1.35
CA PRO A 329 14.43 6.41 1.52
C PRO A 329 12.91 6.32 1.29
N GLY A 330 12.17 7.42 1.48
CA GLY A 330 10.72 7.43 1.32
C GLY A 330 10.00 6.71 2.46
N GLY A 331 8.87 6.10 2.13
CA GLY A 331 8.18 5.14 3.00
C GLY A 331 8.89 3.78 3.03
N LEU A 332 8.53 2.94 4.00
CA LEU A 332 9.20 1.67 4.26
C LEU A 332 9.22 0.72 3.05
N ASP A 333 8.14 0.68 2.27
CA ASP A 333 8.00 -0.13 1.06
C ASP A 333 8.61 0.51 -0.21
N GLN A 334 9.18 1.71 -0.07
CA GLN A 334 10.09 2.34 -1.04
C GLN A 334 11.56 2.08 -0.66
N ALA A 335 11.87 1.97 0.63
CA ALA A 335 13.21 1.69 1.14
C ALA A 335 13.56 0.18 1.14
N ILE A 336 12.60 -0.67 1.48
CA ILE A 336 12.79 -2.10 1.72
C ILE A 336 11.75 -2.91 0.96
N ASP A 337 12.22 -3.87 0.16
CA ASP A 337 11.39 -4.77 -0.63
C ASP A 337 11.50 -6.24 -0.16
N SER A 338 11.55 -6.42 1.16
CA SER A 338 11.55 -7.74 1.80
C SER A 338 10.15 -8.05 2.29
N VAL A 339 9.55 -9.16 1.82
CA VAL A 339 8.25 -9.63 2.30
C VAL A 339 8.26 -9.83 3.81
N ASP A 340 9.32 -10.41 4.37
CA ASP A 340 9.47 -10.65 5.81
C ASP A 340 9.39 -9.35 6.60
N VAL A 341 10.12 -8.32 6.15
CA VAL A 341 10.09 -6.99 6.80
C VAL A 341 8.72 -6.36 6.62
N LEU A 342 8.16 -6.38 5.41
CA LEU A 342 6.96 -5.65 5.05
C LEU A 342 5.66 -6.23 5.65
N THR A 343 5.65 -7.49 6.07
CA THR A 343 4.49 -8.13 6.69
C THR A 343 4.60 -8.25 8.21
N ASN A 344 5.82 -8.28 8.77
CA ASN A 344 6.03 -8.42 10.20
C ASN A 344 6.10 -7.06 10.92
N LEU A 345 5.15 -6.76 11.82
CA LEU A 345 5.09 -5.47 12.53
C LEU A 345 6.36 -5.13 13.32
N ALA A 346 6.97 -6.11 13.99
CA ALA A 346 8.18 -5.89 14.78
C ALA A 346 9.36 -5.50 13.88
N LEU A 347 9.51 -6.17 12.73
CA LEU A 347 10.55 -5.85 11.75
C LEU A 347 10.33 -4.48 11.10
N ARG A 348 9.08 -4.11 10.79
CA ARG A 348 8.75 -2.77 10.26
C ARG A 348 9.18 -1.66 11.21
N ARG A 349 8.86 -1.80 12.50
CA ARG A 349 9.26 -0.84 13.53
C ARG A 349 10.78 -0.79 13.73
N ALA A 350 11.45 -1.95 13.71
CA ALA A 350 12.91 -2.02 13.82
C ALA A 350 13.63 -1.39 12.61
N ALA A 351 12.96 -1.31 11.45
CA ALA A 351 13.51 -0.71 10.24
C ALA A 351 13.44 0.83 10.19
N GLY A 352 12.82 1.49 11.17
CA GLY A 352 12.72 2.96 11.24
C GLY A 352 14.02 3.73 10.95
N PRO A 353 15.18 3.33 11.52
CA PRO A 353 16.46 3.98 11.24
C PRO A 353 16.89 3.98 9.76
N THR A 354 16.44 3.00 8.96
CA THR A 354 16.71 2.97 7.51
C THR A 354 16.05 4.14 6.78
N LEU A 355 14.99 4.71 7.37
CA LEU A 355 14.24 5.86 6.87
C LEU A 355 14.78 7.20 7.38
N GLY A 356 15.86 7.20 8.18
CA GLY A 356 16.36 8.40 8.86
C GLY A 356 15.55 8.80 10.10
N LEU A 357 14.59 7.97 10.52
CA LEU A 357 13.84 8.20 11.75
C LEU A 357 14.71 7.88 12.97
N PRO A 358 14.49 8.58 14.11
CA PRO A 358 15.15 8.21 15.36
C PRO A 358 14.79 6.76 15.73
N PRO A 359 15.66 6.05 16.47
CA PRO A 359 15.31 4.74 16.99
C PRO A 359 14.00 4.83 17.77
N CYS A 360 13.10 3.87 17.56
CA CYS A 360 11.95 3.71 18.44
C CYS A 360 12.51 3.37 19.83
N ASP A 361 12.50 4.33 20.75
CA ASP A 361 12.71 4.05 22.16
C ASP A 361 11.70 2.96 22.52
N GLY A 362 12.19 1.79 22.92
CA GLY A 362 11.40 0.57 23.14
C GLY A 362 10.39 0.65 24.30
N ARG A 363 9.81 1.82 24.57
CA ARG A 363 8.75 2.06 25.53
C ARG A 363 7.41 2.11 24.82
N THR A 364 6.90 0.93 24.50
CA THR A 364 5.46 0.68 24.56
C THR A 364 5.29 -0.57 25.40
N GLY A 365 4.99 -0.35 26.69
CA GLY A 365 4.39 -1.36 27.55
C GLY A 365 2.93 -1.58 27.21
#